data_AF-A0A956VW63-F1
#
_entry.id   AF-A0A956VW63-F1
#
_cell.length_a   1.000
_cell.length_b   1.000
_cell.length_c   1.000
_cell.angle_alpha   90.00
_cell.angle_beta   90.00
_cell.angle_gamma   90.00
#
_symmetry.space_group_name_H-M   'P 1'
#
loop_
_entity.id
_entity.type
_entity.pdbx_description
1 polymer ?
#
loop_
_entity_poly.entity_id
_entity_poly.type
_entity_poly.pdbx_seq_one_letter_code
_entity_poly.pdbx_strand_id
1 'polypeptide(L)'
;MTPEEREALLAGYALGSLSDPDARDAERLIRNDESAQREYEAYLDLTDMIALSVPLRRADPSLRTRVLEAARRNPSPWRARQNWRRFMPAAGLAAALALVTVWAVTLQNTIGDLREEQSALAAVVEASAKRLDTLDQTTVNAQQAETLGLRLETAIRDQQTLLAVQAADDVHIVTLATTSAAHGGHGQYVYSPEQSAGVLLVYDLPPLPVGASYKVWLEDEHSELVLANTFLPTASGDSTVVLSFEGDRIPVRLFVVASSAGGSDGPVVLRGSMSN
;
A
#
# COMPACT_ATOMS: atom_id res chain seq x y z
N MET A 1 -22.67 14.72 -33.28
CA MET A 1 -21.30 14.95 -32.80
C MET A 1 -20.67 13.59 -32.58
N THR A 2 -19.46 13.37 -33.09
CA THR A 2 -18.74 12.13 -32.85
C THR A 2 -18.24 12.08 -31.40
N PRO A 3 -17.92 10.89 -30.86
CA PRO A 3 -17.34 10.78 -29.51
C PRO A 3 -16.04 11.57 -29.36
N GLU A 4 -15.18 11.58 -30.39
CA GLU A 4 -13.90 12.32 -30.37
C GLU A 4 -14.11 13.84 -30.40
N GLU A 5 -15.05 14.34 -31.22
CA GLU A 5 -15.42 15.76 -31.23
C GLU A 5 -15.98 16.21 -29.87
N ARG A 6 -16.73 15.33 -29.20
CA ARG A 6 -17.24 15.58 -27.86
C ARG A 6 -16.13 15.74 -26.84
N GLU A 7 -15.21 14.79 -26.85
CA GLU A 7 -14.09 14.75 -25.93
C GLU A 7 -13.23 16.00 -26.05
N ALA A 8 -12.85 16.35 -27.28
CA ALA A 8 -12.03 17.53 -27.57
C ALA A 8 -12.72 18.84 -27.13
N LEU A 9 -14.04 18.92 -27.33
CA LEU A 9 -14.83 20.09 -26.97
C LEU A 9 -15.01 20.21 -25.44
N LEU A 10 -15.27 19.12 -24.72
CA LEU A 10 -15.35 19.14 -23.25
C LEU A 10 -14.00 19.41 -22.59
N ALA A 11 -12.92 18.76 -23.07
CA ALA A 11 -11.57 18.97 -22.57
C ALA A 11 -11.09 20.42 -22.82
N GLY A 12 -11.30 20.95 -24.03
CA GLY A 12 -10.98 22.35 -24.34
C GLY A 12 -11.75 23.33 -23.48
N TYR A 13 -13.02 23.03 -23.19
CA TYR A 13 -13.85 23.87 -22.32
C TYR A 13 -13.35 23.87 -20.88
N ALA A 14 -12.97 22.70 -20.34
CA ALA A 14 -12.40 22.56 -19.00
C ALA A 14 -11.07 23.32 -18.83
N LEU A 15 -10.21 23.31 -19.85
CA LEU A 15 -8.96 24.09 -19.86
C LEU A 15 -9.18 25.59 -20.14
N GLY A 16 -10.40 26.02 -20.46
CA GLY A 16 -10.70 27.40 -20.85
C GLY A 16 -10.02 27.83 -22.15
N SER A 17 -9.71 26.89 -23.05
CA SER A 17 -8.98 27.15 -24.30
C SER A 17 -9.87 27.31 -25.53
N LEU A 18 -11.18 27.08 -25.39
CA LEU A 18 -12.14 27.19 -26.49
C LEU A 18 -12.45 28.63 -26.88
N SER A 19 -12.89 28.78 -28.14
CA SER A 19 -13.47 30.01 -28.64
C SER A 19 -14.91 30.22 -28.11
N ASP A 20 -15.38 31.47 -28.04
CA ASP A 20 -16.74 31.82 -27.60
C ASP A 20 -17.89 30.98 -28.24
N PRO A 21 -17.89 30.67 -29.57
CA PRO A 21 -18.92 29.82 -30.14
C PRO A 21 -18.83 28.37 -29.65
N ASP A 22 -17.62 27.80 -29.57
CA ASP A 22 -17.43 26.40 -29.14
C ASP A 22 -17.73 26.23 -27.64
N ALA A 23 -17.41 27.24 -26.83
CA ALA A 23 -17.76 27.26 -25.41
C ALA A 23 -19.27 27.22 -25.19
N ARG A 24 -20.05 27.95 -25.99
CA ARG A 24 -21.53 27.88 -25.93
C ARG A 24 -22.06 26.52 -26.36
N ASP A 25 -21.40 25.88 -27.32
CA ASP A 25 -21.76 24.54 -27.76
C ASP A 25 -21.48 23.50 -26.65
N ALA A 26 -20.39 23.68 -25.91
CA ALA A 26 -20.07 22.89 -24.71
C ALA A 26 -21.09 23.11 -23.59
N GLU A 27 -21.43 24.36 -23.28
CA GLU A 27 -22.44 24.69 -22.27
C GLU A 27 -23.82 24.11 -22.59
N ARG A 28 -24.24 24.17 -23.87
CA ARG A 28 -25.50 23.54 -24.31
C ARG A 28 -25.45 22.03 -24.14
N LEU A 29 -24.31 21.41 -24.44
CA LEU A 29 -24.15 19.97 -24.31
C LEU A 29 -24.19 19.53 -22.84
N ILE A 30 -23.41 20.18 -21.96
CA ILE A 30 -23.36 19.89 -20.52
C ILE A 30 -24.74 20.07 -19.88
N ARG A 31 -25.52 21.07 -20.29
CA ARG A 31 -26.85 21.32 -19.73
C ARG A 31 -27.89 20.27 -20.13
N ASN A 32 -27.74 19.68 -21.31
CA ASN A 32 -28.76 18.81 -21.89
C ASN A 32 -28.43 17.31 -21.76
N ASP A 33 -27.18 16.95 -21.46
CA ASP A 33 -26.70 15.57 -21.38
C ASP A 33 -25.91 15.30 -20.09
N GLU A 34 -26.45 14.42 -19.24
CA GLU A 34 -25.84 14.01 -17.97
C GLU A 34 -24.53 13.22 -18.16
N SER A 35 -24.35 12.55 -19.30
CA SER A 35 -23.08 11.87 -19.61
C SER A 35 -21.97 12.87 -19.92
N ALA A 36 -22.29 13.94 -20.67
CA ALA A 36 -21.37 15.03 -20.95
C ALA A 36 -21.04 15.83 -19.69
N GLN A 37 -22.01 15.99 -18.76
CA GLN A 37 -21.75 16.62 -17.46
C GLN A 37 -20.73 15.82 -16.64
N ARG A 38 -20.91 14.49 -16.51
CA ARG A 38 -19.97 13.63 -15.76
C ARG A 38 -18.57 13.62 -16.38
N GLU A 39 -18.49 13.59 -17.71
CA GLU A 39 -17.23 13.63 -18.45
C GLU A 39 -16.50 14.98 -18.25
N TYR A 40 -17.24 16.09 -18.26
CA TYR A 40 -16.71 17.41 -17.94
C TYR A 40 -16.22 17.53 -16.49
N GLU A 41 -16.96 17.01 -15.51
CA GLU A 41 -16.54 16.98 -14.10
C GLU A 41 -15.22 16.21 -13.92
N ALA A 42 -15.03 15.08 -14.64
CA ALA A 42 -13.77 14.35 -14.63
C ALA A 42 -12.59 15.15 -15.20
N TYR A 43 -12.81 15.98 -16.23
CA TYR A 43 -11.78 16.88 -16.76
C TYR A 43 -11.46 18.03 -15.82
N LEU A 44 -12.44 18.54 -15.06
CA LEU A 44 -12.20 19.55 -14.03
C LEU A 44 -11.30 19.01 -12.91
N ASP A 45 -11.54 17.79 -12.44
CA ASP A 45 -10.69 17.14 -11.42
C ASP A 45 -9.22 17.08 -11.86
N LEU A 46 -8.96 16.70 -13.12
CA LEU A 46 -7.61 16.68 -13.69
C LEU A 46 -7.00 18.08 -13.80
N THR A 47 -7.80 19.07 -14.20
CA THR A 47 -7.36 20.47 -14.35
C THR A 47 -7.02 21.10 -13.00
N ASP A 48 -7.80 20.80 -11.96
CA ASP A 48 -7.57 21.26 -10.59
C ASP A 48 -6.29 20.67 -10.01
N MET A 49 -5.98 19.39 -10.27
CA MET A 49 -4.69 18.79 -9.88
C MET A 49 -3.50 19.53 -10.50
N ILE A 50 -3.62 19.93 -11.76
CA ILE A 50 -2.58 20.73 -12.44
C ILE A 50 -2.51 22.13 -11.80
N ALA A 51 -3.64 22.79 -11.54
CA ALA A 51 -3.68 24.11 -10.91
C ALA A 51 -3.03 24.11 -9.51
N LEU A 52 -3.21 23.04 -8.73
CA LEU A 52 -2.59 22.86 -7.42
C LEU A 52 -1.07 22.63 -7.48
N SER A 53 -0.53 22.17 -8.61
CA SER A 53 0.91 21.95 -8.81
C SER A 53 1.69 23.23 -9.10
N VAL A 54 0.99 24.32 -9.46
CA VAL A 54 1.63 25.61 -9.78
C VAL A 54 2.03 26.33 -8.48
N PRO A 55 3.26 26.88 -8.38
CA PRO A 55 3.69 27.58 -7.18
C PRO A 55 2.79 28.79 -6.89
N LEU A 56 2.17 28.78 -5.70
CA LEU A 56 1.28 29.84 -5.24
C LEU A 56 2.05 31.17 -5.11
N ARG A 57 1.68 32.15 -5.93
CA ARG A 57 2.16 33.53 -5.78
C ARG A 57 1.25 34.30 -4.83
N ARG A 58 1.85 35.02 -3.88
CA ARG A 58 1.13 35.90 -2.96
C ARG A 58 0.48 37.04 -3.76
N ALA A 59 -0.85 37.06 -3.80
CA ALA A 59 -1.59 38.14 -4.45
C ALA A 59 -1.41 39.47 -3.70
N ASP A 60 -1.49 40.58 -4.43
CA ASP A 60 -1.43 41.92 -3.86
C ASP A 60 -2.58 42.14 -2.84
N PRO A 61 -2.31 42.65 -1.63
CA PRO A 61 -3.33 42.85 -0.60
C PRO A 61 -4.51 43.72 -1.04
N SER A 62 -4.30 44.66 -1.97
CA SER A 62 -5.35 45.52 -2.53
C SER A 62 -6.38 44.77 -3.36
N LEU A 63 -6.05 43.58 -3.90
CA LEU A 63 -6.99 42.74 -4.65
C LEU A 63 -8.08 42.17 -3.75
N ARG A 64 -7.71 41.71 -2.54
CA ARG A 64 -8.68 41.17 -1.57
C ARG A 64 -9.74 42.23 -1.23
N THR A 65 -9.30 43.46 -0.95
CA THR A 65 -10.21 44.56 -0.64
C THR A 65 -11.12 44.89 -1.81
N ARG A 66 -10.59 44.94 -3.04
CA ARG A 66 -11.38 45.18 -4.26
C ARG A 66 -12.42 44.09 -4.51
N VAL A 67 -12.08 42.81 -4.33
CA VAL A 67 -13.01 41.68 -4.51
C VAL A 67 -14.09 41.70 -3.43
N LEU A 68 -13.74 41.94 -2.17
CA LEU A 68 -14.70 42.03 -1.07
C LEU A 68 -15.64 43.23 -1.24
N GLU A 69 -15.16 44.33 -1.78
CA GLU A 69 -15.99 45.50 -2.08
C GLU A 69 -16.91 45.25 -3.29
N ALA A 70 -16.40 44.62 -4.36
CA ALA A 70 -17.20 44.22 -5.51
C ALA A 70 -18.33 43.25 -5.14
N ALA A 71 -18.06 42.26 -4.28
CA ALA A 71 -19.07 41.33 -3.76
C ALA A 71 -20.15 42.05 -2.92
N ARG A 72 -19.77 43.07 -2.14
CA ARG A 72 -20.72 43.89 -1.35
C ARG A 72 -21.57 44.82 -2.21
N ARG A 73 -21.08 45.22 -3.39
CA ARG A 73 -21.82 46.07 -4.34
C ARG A 73 -22.89 45.31 -5.13
N ASN A 74 -22.99 43.99 -4.99
CA ASN A 74 -24.08 43.21 -5.55
C ASN A 74 -25.18 43.02 -4.48
N PRO A 75 -26.23 43.86 -4.46
CA PRO A 75 -27.26 43.77 -3.42
C PRO A 75 -28.06 42.49 -3.57
N SER A 76 -28.04 41.67 -2.52
CA SER A 76 -29.00 40.58 -2.31
C SER A 76 -30.44 41.12 -2.36
N PRO A 77 -31.39 40.46 -3.05
CA PRO A 77 -32.75 40.95 -3.29
C PRO A 77 -33.67 41.04 -2.05
N TRP A 78 -33.15 40.81 -0.84
CA TRP A 78 -33.93 40.59 0.38
C TRP A 78 -34.12 41.81 1.29
N ARG A 79 -34.06 43.06 0.80
CA ARG A 79 -34.14 44.28 1.65
C ARG A 79 -35.18 45.34 1.25
N ALA A 80 -36.24 44.99 0.52
CA ALA A 80 -37.27 45.95 0.11
C ALA A 80 -38.53 46.03 0.99
N ARG A 81 -38.56 45.44 2.20
CA ARG A 81 -39.79 45.30 3.01
C ARG A 81 -39.78 45.95 4.39
N GLN A 82 -39.16 47.13 4.54
CA GLN A 82 -38.96 47.77 5.85
C GLN A 82 -39.90 48.96 6.18
N ASN A 83 -40.74 49.44 5.25
CA ASN A 83 -41.51 50.70 5.45
C ASN A 83 -43.02 50.57 5.77
N TRP A 84 -43.53 49.37 6.08
CA TRP A 84 -44.97 49.18 6.37
C TRP A 84 -45.38 49.29 7.86
N ARG A 85 -44.47 49.68 8.76
CA ARG A 85 -44.72 49.71 10.22
C ARG A 85 -45.42 50.96 10.77
N ARG A 86 -46.03 51.81 9.93
CA ARG A 86 -46.63 53.09 10.39
C ARG A 86 -48.16 53.11 10.51
N PHE A 87 -48.86 52.02 10.17
CA PHE A 87 -50.31 51.97 10.32
C PHE A 87 -50.79 50.77 11.15
N MET A 88 -51.46 51.09 12.25
CA MET A 88 -52.30 50.28 13.17
C MET A 88 -51.71 49.80 14.50
N PRO A 89 -52.19 50.38 15.63
CA PRO A 89 -52.31 49.70 16.91
C PRO A 89 -53.80 49.43 17.23
N ALA A 90 -54.34 48.28 16.82
CA ALA A 90 -55.65 47.78 17.32
C ALA A 90 -55.88 46.26 17.13
N ALA A 91 -54.84 45.47 16.80
CA ALA A 91 -54.98 44.03 16.51
C ALA A 91 -54.08 43.13 17.40
N GLY A 92 -53.88 43.51 18.66
CA GLY A 92 -52.90 42.85 19.55
C GLY A 92 -53.24 41.41 19.98
N LEU A 93 -54.52 41.03 20.03
CA LEU A 93 -54.92 39.71 20.58
C LEU A 93 -55.15 38.64 19.50
N ALA A 94 -55.64 38.99 18.30
CA ALA A 94 -55.73 38.04 17.18
C ALA A 94 -54.35 37.74 16.57
N ALA A 95 -53.44 38.72 16.58
CA ALA A 95 -52.06 38.53 16.10
C ALA A 95 -51.26 37.59 17.00
N ALA A 96 -51.51 37.55 18.32
CA ALA A 96 -50.80 36.66 19.24
C ALA A 96 -51.16 35.18 19.02
N LEU A 97 -52.44 34.87 18.81
CA LEU A 97 -52.87 33.50 18.48
C LEU A 97 -52.44 33.09 17.07
N ALA A 98 -52.49 34.02 16.10
CA ALA A 98 -51.95 33.78 14.75
C ALA A 98 -50.42 33.59 14.77
N LEU A 99 -49.69 34.31 15.64
CA LEU A 99 -48.26 34.12 15.84
C LEU A 99 -47.96 32.77 16.47
N VAL A 100 -48.75 32.29 17.44
CA VAL A 100 -48.55 30.97 18.06
C VAL A 100 -48.89 29.83 17.10
N THR A 101 -49.94 29.94 16.28
CA THR A 101 -50.26 28.92 15.27
C THR A 101 -49.27 28.94 14.11
N VAL A 102 -48.84 30.12 13.64
CA VAL A 102 -47.76 30.24 12.64
C VAL A 102 -46.43 29.75 13.21
N TRP A 103 -46.14 29.98 14.50
CA TRP A 103 -44.93 29.48 15.16
C TRP A 103 -45.00 27.96 15.37
N ALA A 104 -46.16 27.40 15.72
CA ALA A 104 -46.37 25.96 15.81
C ALA A 104 -46.24 25.25 14.46
N VAL A 105 -46.79 25.83 13.38
CA VAL A 105 -46.66 25.29 12.02
C VAL A 105 -45.22 25.44 11.48
N THR A 106 -44.52 26.53 11.83
CA THR A 106 -43.10 26.69 11.46
C THR A 106 -42.16 25.80 12.29
N LEU A 107 -42.52 25.46 13.54
CA LEU A 107 -41.81 24.44 14.33
C LEU A 107 -42.05 23.03 13.79
N GLN A 108 -43.22 22.76 13.22
CA GLN A 108 -43.55 21.46 12.64
C GLN A 108 -42.83 21.24 11.29
N ASN A 109 -42.55 22.31 10.53
CA ASN A 109 -41.72 22.26 9.34
C ASN A 109 -40.22 22.11 9.65
N THR A 110 -39.70 22.67 10.75
CA THR A 110 -38.29 22.45 11.16
C THR A 110 -38.03 21.05 11.71
N ILE A 111 -39.05 20.36 12.22
CA ILE A 111 -38.94 18.93 12.58
C ILE A 111 -38.88 18.02 11.32
N GLY A 112 -39.39 18.50 10.18
CA GLY A 112 -39.23 17.83 8.88
C GLY A 112 -37.81 17.97 8.32
N ASP A 113 -37.28 19.21 8.31
CA ASP A 113 -35.94 19.51 7.77
C ASP A 113 -34.80 18.82 8.54
N LEU A 114 -34.92 18.65 9.87
CA LEU A 114 -33.87 17.96 10.65
C LEU A 114 -33.75 16.46 10.32
N ARG A 115 -34.81 15.82 9.84
CA ARG A 115 -34.76 14.42 9.39
C ARG A 115 -34.14 14.29 8.00
N GLU A 116 -34.32 15.30 7.16
CA GLU A 116 -33.75 15.35 5.81
C GLU A 116 -32.22 15.56 5.89
N GLU A 117 -31.73 16.43 6.79
CA GLU A 117 -30.29 16.59 7.07
C GLU A 117 -29.62 15.32 7.62
N GLN A 118 -30.28 14.56 8.50
CA GLN A 118 -29.72 13.30 9.00
C GLN A 118 -29.63 12.22 7.93
N SER A 119 -30.58 12.18 7.00
CA SER A 119 -30.52 11.24 5.86
C SER A 119 -29.38 11.60 4.88
N ALA A 120 -29.13 12.89 4.69
CA ALA A 120 -28.02 13.37 3.87
C ALA A 120 -26.65 13.05 4.49
N LEU A 121 -26.51 13.21 5.82
CA LEU A 121 -25.28 12.80 6.51
C LEU A 121 -25.04 11.28 6.45
N ALA A 122 -26.09 10.47 6.64
CA ALA A 122 -25.97 9.01 6.53
C ALA A 122 -25.52 8.57 5.13
N ALA A 123 -26.06 9.21 4.08
CA ALA A 123 -25.66 8.93 2.70
C ALA A 123 -24.19 9.32 2.43
N VAL A 124 -23.71 10.44 3.00
CA VAL A 124 -22.30 10.86 2.87
C VAL A 124 -21.36 9.91 3.62
N VAL A 125 -21.74 9.44 4.81
CA VAL A 125 -20.96 8.46 5.58
C VAL A 125 -20.89 7.12 4.85
N GLU A 126 -21.98 6.66 4.25
CA GLU A 126 -21.98 5.42 3.47
C GLU A 126 -21.16 5.54 2.18
N ALA A 127 -21.25 6.68 1.49
CA ALA A 127 -20.45 6.95 0.29
C ALA A 127 -18.95 7.02 0.61
N SER A 128 -18.58 7.65 1.72
CA SER A 128 -17.19 7.70 2.17
C SER A 128 -16.67 6.33 2.65
N ALA A 129 -17.49 5.53 3.34
CA ALA A 129 -17.16 4.16 3.71
C ALA A 129 -16.91 3.27 2.47
N LYS A 130 -17.75 3.38 1.43
CA LYS A 130 -17.54 2.65 0.16
C LYS A 130 -16.24 3.08 -0.54
N ARG A 131 -15.92 4.38 -0.53
CA ARG A 131 -14.66 4.88 -1.10
C ARG A 131 -13.43 4.32 -0.37
N LEU A 132 -13.46 4.25 0.96
CA LEU A 132 -12.38 3.62 1.73
C LEU A 132 -12.21 2.14 1.38
N ASP A 133 -13.31 1.38 1.28
CA ASP A 133 -13.25 -0.05 0.93
C ASP A 133 -12.67 -0.27 -0.49
N THR A 134 -13.01 0.61 -1.45
CA THR A 134 -12.39 0.55 -2.79
C THR A 134 -10.89 0.86 -2.76
N LEU A 135 -10.45 1.80 -1.94
CA LEU A 135 -9.03 2.14 -1.80
C LEU A 135 -8.25 1.01 -1.13
N ASP A 136 -8.82 0.41 -0.08
CA ASP A 136 -8.25 -0.76 0.59
C ASP A 136 -8.12 -1.95 -0.37
N GLN A 137 -9.13 -2.20 -1.22
CA GLN A 137 -9.05 -3.27 -2.22
C GLN A 137 -7.97 -2.99 -3.28
N THR A 138 -7.86 -1.76 -3.78
CA THR A 138 -6.82 -1.42 -4.77
C THR A 138 -5.41 -1.51 -4.19
N THR A 139 -5.21 -1.08 -2.93
CA THR A 139 -3.91 -1.16 -2.26
C THR A 139 -3.52 -2.60 -1.97
N VAL A 140 -4.45 -3.46 -1.54
CA VAL A 140 -4.20 -4.90 -1.34
C VAL A 140 -3.82 -5.58 -2.66
N ASN A 141 -4.51 -5.28 -3.76
CA ASN A 141 -4.19 -5.84 -5.08
C ASN A 141 -2.82 -5.39 -5.59
N ALA A 142 -2.47 -4.11 -5.40
CA ALA A 142 -1.17 -3.57 -5.78
C ALA A 142 -0.03 -4.20 -4.96
N GLN A 143 -0.23 -4.34 -3.65
CA GLN A 143 0.73 -5.02 -2.75
C GLN A 143 0.90 -6.50 -3.12
N GLN A 144 -0.19 -7.20 -3.47
CA GLN A 144 -0.10 -8.59 -3.93
C GLN A 144 0.70 -8.72 -5.22
N ALA A 145 0.49 -7.83 -6.19
CA ALA A 145 1.26 -7.85 -7.45
C ALA A 145 2.76 -7.64 -7.22
N GLU A 146 3.14 -6.75 -6.30
CA GLU A 146 4.53 -6.50 -5.92
C GLU A 146 5.17 -7.73 -5.26
N THR A 147 4.46 -8.38 -4.32
CA THR A 147 4.98 -9.59 -3.66
C THR A 147 5.13 -10.78 -4.61
N LEU A 148 4.26 -10.90 -5.62
CA LEU A 148 4.39 -11.92 -6.67
C LEU A 148 5.63 -11.69 -7.54
N GLY A 149 5.92 -10.43 -7.87
CA GLY A 149 7.13 -10.05 -8.61
C GLY A 149 8.41 -10.48 -7.88
N LEU A 150 8.51 -10.14 -6.58
CA LEU A 150 9.66 -10.50 -5.75
C LEU A 150 9.85 -12.02 -5.63
N ARG A 151 8.74 -12.78 -5.50
CA ARG A 151 8.79 -14.25 -5.44
C ARG A 151 9.27 -14.87 -6.75
N LEU A 152 8.82 -14.37 -7.90
CA LEU A 152 9.25 -14.86 -9.20
C LEU A 152 10.74 -14.60 -9.44
N GLU A 153 11.21 -13.42 -9.07
CA GLU A 153 12.62 -13.05 -9.24
C GLU A 153 13.53 -13.92 -8.35
N THR A 154 13.10 -14.18 -7.12
CA THR A 154 13.82 -15.09 -6.20
C THR A 154 13.85 -16.51 -6.77
N ALA A 155 12.72 -17.03 -7.26
CA ALA A 155 12.64 -18.37 -7.84
C ALA A 155 13.53 -18.55 -9.09
N ILE A 156 13.64 -17.52 -9.94
CA ILE A 156 14.53 -17.54 -11.10
C ILE A 156 15.99 -17.56 -10.65
N ARG A 157 16.35 -16.75 -9.65
CA ARG A 157 17.71 -16.69 -9.10
C ARG A 157 18.13 -18.02 -8.47
N ASP A 158 17.22 -18.65 -7.74
CA ASP A 158 17.44 -19.94 -7.11
C ASP A 158 17.67 -21.03 -8.17
N GLN A 159 16.87 -21.07 -9.24
CA GLN A 159 17.08 -22.00 -10.35
C GLN A 159 18.42 -21.79 -11.07
N GLN A 160 18.81 -20.54 -11.32
CA GLN A 160 20.09 -20.23 -11.96
C GLN A 160 21.27 -20.65 -11.10
N THR A 161 21.18 -20.49 -9.78
CA THR A 161 22.23 -20.91 -8.83
C THR A 161 22.33 -22.44 -8.78
N LEU A 162 21.19 -23.14 -8.76
CA LEU A 162 21.15 -24.60 -8.80
C LEU A 162 21.78 -25.15 -10.09
N LEU A 163 21.46 -24.53 -11.23
CA LEU A 163 22.07 -24.85 -12.52
C LEU A 163 23.57 -24.54 -12.54
N ALA A 164 24.02 -23.42 -11.95
CA ALA A 164 25.42 -23.05 -11.90
C ALA A 164 26.27 -23.99 -11.04
N VAL A 165 25.72 -24.46 -9.91
CA VAL A 165 26.38 -25.46 -9.04
C VAL A 165 26.38 -26.84 -9.69
N GLN A 166 25.31 -27.20 -10.39
CA GLN A 166 25.21 -28.50 -11.06
C GLN A 166 26.00 -28.58 -12.38
N ALA A 167 26.23 -27.43 -13.03
CA ALA A 167 27.06 -27.30 -14.22
C ALA A 167 28.54 -26.99 -13.90
N ALA A 168 28.90 -26.85 -12.63
CA ALA A 168 30.29 -26.68 -12.23
C ALA A 168 31.02 -28.03 -12.39
N ASP A 169 32.12 -28.02 -13.14
CA ASP A 169 32.96 -29.22 -13.34
C ASP A 169 33.88 -29.50 -12.13
N ASP A 170 33.90 -28.61 -11.11
CA ASP A 170 34.83 -28.60 -9.97
C ASP A 170 34.21 -29.00 -8.61
N VAL A 171 33.24 -29.91 -8.62
CA VAL A 171 32.48 -30.27 -7.42
C VAL A 171 33.22 -31.26 -6.52
N HIS A 172 33.50 -30.85 -5.28
CA HIS A 172 34.06 -31.71 -4.23
C HIS A 172 32.98 -32.18 -3.25
N ILE A 173 32.77 -33.51 -3.16
CA ILE A 173 31.79 -34.13 -2.27
C ILE A 173 32.49 -34.66 -1.01
N VAL A 174 32.15 -34.11 0.14
CA VAL A 174 32.63 -34.51 1.46
C VAL A 174 31.51 -35.22 2.21
N THR A 175 31.68 -36.51 2.48
CA THR A 175 30.74 -37.27 3.33
C THR A 175 31.00 -36.93 4.80
N LEU A 176 29.96 -36.55 5.55
CA LEU A 176 30.08 -36.18 6.94
C LEU A 176 30.15 -37.42 7.84
N ALA A 177 31.11 -37.42 8.75
CA ALA A 177 31.20 -38.42 9.81
C ALA A 177 30.15 -38.15 10.88
N THR A 178 29.35 -39.17 11.16
CA THR A 178 28.30 -39.17 12.18
C THR A 178 28.91 -39.35 13.56
N THR A 179 28.44 -38.61 14.57
CA THR A 179 28.81 -38.84 15.97
C THR A 179 27.77 -39.72 16.67
N SER A 180 28.03 -40.16 17.89
CA SER A 180 27.05 -40.88 18.71
C SER A 180 25.78 -40.07 18.99
N ALA A 181 25.85 -38.73 18.91
CA ALA A 181 24.70 -37.85 19.07
C ALA A 181 23.79 -37.79 17.82
N ALA A 182 24.25 -38.30 16.67
CA ALA A 182 23.50 -38.30 15.41
C ALA A 182 22.32 -39.28 15.37
N HIS A 183 22.32 -40.33 16.19
CA HIS A 183 21.25 -41.35 16.23
C HIS A 183 20.79 -41.86 14.84
N GLY A 184 21.73 -42.02 13.89
CA GLY A 184 21.45 -42.46 12.51
C GLY A 184 21.44 -41.34 11.47
N GLY A 185 21.43 -40.08 11.91
CA GLY A 185 21.53 -38.93 11.03
C GLY A 185 22.86 -38.92 10.28
N HIS A 186 22.81 -38.60 9.00
CA HIS A 186 23.97 -38.56 8.11
C HIS A 186 23.90 -37.32 7.23
N GLY A 187 25.01 -36.98 6.57
CA GLY A 187 25.02 -35.83 5.70
C GLY A 187 26.15 -35.85 4.70
N GLN A 188 25.97 -35.06 3.65
CA GLN A 188 26.95 -34.82 2.61
C GLN A 188 27.10 -33.31 2.46
N TYR A 189 28.33 -32.87 2.33
CA TYR A 189 28.65 -31.49 2.03
C TYR A 189 29.30 -31.43 0.66
N VAL A 190 28.70 -30.67 -0.24
CA VAL A 190 29.13 -30.51 -1.62
C VAL A 190 29.64 -29.07 -1.76
N TYR A 191 30.90 -28.85 -2.11
CA TYR A 191 31.43 -27.50 -2.26
C TYR A 191 32.12 -27.29 -3.60
N SER A 192 32.03 -26.07 -4.12
CA SER A 192 32.78 -25.59 -5.29
C SER A 192 33.73 -24.49 -4.83
N PRO A 193 35.06 -24.72 -4.89
CA PRO A 193 36.06 -23.69 -4.65
C PRO A 193 35.88 -22.49 -5.59
N GLU A 194 35.60 -22.73 -6.87
CA GLU A 194 35.47 -21.67 -7.88
C GLU A 194 34.33 -20.71 -7.56
N GLN A 195 33.22 -21.20 -7.01
CA GLN A 195 32.07 -20.38 -6.63
C GLN A 195 32.07 -19.93 -5.17
N SER A 196 33.07 -20.34 -4.36
CA SER A 196 33.13 -20.05 -2.93
C SER A 196 31.79 -20.31 -2.22
N ALA A 197 31.15 -21.42 -2.57
CA ALA A 197 29.85 -21.83 -2.07
C ALA A 197 29.75 -23.34 -1.95
N GLY A 198 28.92 -23.82 -1.02
CA GLY A 198 28.63 -25.23 -0.87
C GLY A 198 27.24 -25.52 -0.33
N VAL A 199 26.76 -26.73 -0.56
CA VAL A 199 25.46 -27.23 -0.17
C VAL A 199 25.65 -28.36 0.83
N LEU A 200 25.10 -28.19 2.03
CA LEU A 200 25.02 -29.21 3.06
C LEU A 200 23.67 -29.91 2.96
N LEU A 201 23.69 -31.21 2.66
CA LEU A 201 22.55 -32.10 2.67
C LEU A 201 22.63 -32.96 3.93
N VAL A 202 21.61 -32.88 4.78
CA VAL A 202 21.50 -33.68 6.00
C VAL A 202 20.19 -34.45 6.00
N TYR A 203 20.26 -35.68 6.48
CA TYR A 203 19.16 -36.65 6.46
C TYR A 203 19.04 -37.35 7.81
N ASP A 204 17.82 -37.78 8.14
CA ASP A 204 17.52 -38.56 9.35
C ASP A 204 18.04 -37.91 10.65
N LEU A 205 18.06 -36.57 10.73
CA LEU A 205 18.50 -35.90 11.95
C LEU A 205 17.51 -36.11 13.11
N PRO A 206 18.01 -36.22 14.36
CA PRO A 206 17.16 -36.36 15.53
C PRO A 206 16.14 -35.21 15.66
N PRO A 207 14.89 -35.49 16.04
CA PRO A 207 13.91 -34.44 16.29
C PRO A 207 14.34 -33.60 17.50
N LEU A 208 14.42 -32.28 17.32
CA LEU A 208 14.79 -31.35 18.37
C LEU A 208 13.58 -30.93 19.23
N PRO A 209 13.79 -30.62 20.53
CA PRO A 209 12.75 -30.04 21.38
C PRO A 209 12.23 -28.70 20.83
N VAL A 210 11.01 -28.32 21.22
CA VAL A 210 10.41 -27.04 20.79
C VAL A 210 11.33 -25.87 21.16
N GLY A 211 11.72 -25.09 20.15
CA GLY A 211 12.61 -23.93 20.28
C GLY A 211 14.11 -24.22 20.11
N ALA A 212 14.53 -25.48 19.96
CA ALA A 212 15.91 -25.83 19.65
C ALA A 212 16.18 -25.77 18.13
N SER A 213 17.43 -25.54 17.74
CA SER A 213 17.87 -25.42 16.32
C SER A 213 19.24 -26.05 16.09
N TYR A 214 19.58 -26.39 14.85
CA TYR A 214 20.92 -26.83 14.49
C TYR A 214 21.75 -25.65 13.99
N LYS A 215 22.99 -25.54 14.47
CA LYS A 215 23.98 -24.57 14.02
C LYS A 215 25.05 -25.26 13.19
N VAL A 216 25.42 -24.64 12.08
CA VAL A 216 26.53 -25.07 11.23
C VAL A 216 27.71 -24.16 11.46
N TRP A 217 28.79 -24.73 11.96
CA TRP A 217 30.07 -24.07 12.16
C TRP A 217 31.06 -24.52 11.10
N LEU A 218 31.82 -23.59 10.56
CA LEU A 218 32.88 -23.85 9.60
C LEU A 218 34.20 -23.40 10.22
N GLU A 219 35.21 -24.25 10.12
CA GLU A 219 36.57 -23.98 10.54
C GLU A 219 37.39 -23.67 9.29
N ASP A 220 38.03 -22.50 9.24
CA ASP A 220 38.90 -22.10 8.13
C ASP A 220 40.35 -22.58 8.31
N GLU A 221 41.23 -22.28 7.35
CA GLU A 221 42.66 -22.62 7.42
C GLU A 221 43.39 -21.98 8.62
N HIS A 222 42.88 -20.87 9.15
CA HIS A 222 43.43 -20.18 10.31
C HIS A 222 42.91 -20.77 11.63
N SER A 223 42.15 -21.87 11.57
CA SER A 223 41.49 -22.50 12.72
C SER A 223 40.49 -21.58 13.42
N GLU A 224 39.91 -20.60 12.71
CA GLU A 224 38.79 -19.79 13.20
C GLU A 224 37.47 -20.53 12.94
N LEU A 225 36.67 -20.69 13.99
CA LEU A 225 35.30 -21.22 13.90
C LEU A 225 34.31 -20.09 13.61
N VAL A 226 33.70 -20.13 12.44
CA VAL A 226 32.70 -19.16 11.99
C VAL A 226 31.33 -19.82 11.93
N LEU A 227 30.32 -19.17 12.53
CA LEU A 227 28.93 -19.61 12.40
C LEU A 227 28.45 -19.31 10.99
N ALA A 228 28.23 -20.35 10.20
CA ALA A 228 27.84 -20.20 8.80
C ALA A 228 26.33 -20.12 8.63
N ASN A 229 25.57 -20.95 9.35
CA ASN A 229 24.11 -20.93 9.26
C ASN A 229 23.45 -21.58 10.50
N THR A 230 22.17 -21.30 10.70
CA THR A 230 21.30 -21.98 11.67
C THR A 230 20.05 -22.47 10.95
N PHE A 231 19.69 -23.74 11.11
CA PHE A 231 18.57 -24.36 10.41
C PHE A 231 17.71 -25.24 11.32
N LEU A 232 16.49 -25.51 10.84
CA LEU A 232 15.54 -26.44 11.45
C LEU A 232 15.28 -27.56 10.44
N PRO A 233 15.44 -28.84 10.82
CA PRO A 233 15.14 -29.95 9.94
C PRO A 233 13.63 -30.07 9.75
N THR A 234 13.24 -30.69 8.65
CA THR A 234 11.84 -31.03 8.37
C THR A 234 11.33 -32.09 9.36
N ALA A 235 10.03 -32.37 9.34
CA ALA A 235 9.42 -33.43 10.16
C ALA A 235 10.03 -34.82 9.91
N SER A 236 10.67 -35.02 8.76
CA SER A 236 11.38 -36.25 8.38
C SER A 236 12.82 -36.31 8.90
N GLY A 237 13.36 -35.21 9.45
CA GLY A 237 14.77 -35.10 9.84
C GLY A 237 15.70 -34.58 8.73
N ASP A 238 15.15 -34.26 7.55
CA ASP A 238 15.94 -33.85 6.39
C ASP A 238 16.06 -32.32 6.30
N SER A 239 17.20 -31.82 5.84
CA SER A 239 17.40 -30.40 5.53
C SER A 239 18.46 -30.20 4.44
N THR A 240 18.26 -29.19 3.61
CA THR A 240 19.25 -28.72 2.64
C THR A 240 19.62 -27.30 2.99
N VAL A 241 20.90 -27.06 3.25
CA VAL A 241 21.41 -25.78 3.73
C VAL A 241 22.48 -25.31 2.75
N VAL A 242 22.25 -24.15 2.14
CA VAL A 242 23.26 -23.48 1.31
C VAL A 242 24.17 -22.68 2.24
N LEU A 243 25.47 -22.88 2.08
CA LEU A 243 26.54 -22.20 2.79
C LEU A 243 27.33 -21.39 1.77
N SER A 244 27.42 -20.08 1.97
CA SER A 244 28.21 -19.18 1.13
C SER A 244 29.34 -18.60 1.98
N PHE A 245 30.52 -18.48 1.39
CA PHE A 245 31.70 -17.96 2.07
C PHE A 245 31.92 -16.50 1.70
N GLU A 246 32.13 -15.64 2.70
CA GLU A 246 32.57 -14.27 2.46
C GLU A 246 34.09 -14.25 2.26
N GLY A 247 34.52 -13.98 1.01
CA GLY A 247 35.93 -13.86 0.63
C GLY A 247 36.61 -15.18 0.25
N ASP A 248 37.93 -15.13 0.08
CA ASP A 248 38.79 -16.26 -0.33
C ASP A 248 39.09 -17.25 0.81
N ARG A 249 38.13 -17.43 1.74
CA ARG A 249 38.29 -18.34 2.88
C ARG A 249 37.84 -19.73 2.48
N ILE A 250 38.79 -20.66 2.38
CA ILE A 250 38.50 -22.06 2.10
C ILE A 250 38.19 -22.78 3.42
N PRO A 251 36.99 -23.38 3.56
CA PRO A 251 36.66 -24.19 4.72
C PRO A 251 37.52 -25.46 4.78
N VAL A 252 38.05 -25.77 5.96
CA VAL A 252 38.82 -26.99 6.21
C VAL A 252 37.97 -28.04 6.95
N ARG A 253 37.11 -27.60 7.88
CA ARG A 253 36.16 -28.50 8.56
C ARG A 253 34.78 -27.90 8.71
N LEU A 254 33.79 -28.78 8.80
CA LEU A 254 32.39 -28.45 9.03
C LEU A 254 31.89 -29.19 10.27
N PHE A 255 31.15 -28.51 11.11
CA PHE A 255 30.51 -29.07 12.30
C PHE A 255 29.04 -28.70 12.33
N VAL A 256 28.18 -29.70 12.52
CA VAL A 256 26.75 -29.49 12.79
C VAL A 256 26.51 -29.75 14.26
N VAL A 257 26.01 -28.74 14.97
CA VAL A 257 25.84 -28.75 16.42
C VAL A 257 24.38 -28.54 16.77
N ALA A 258 23.83 -29.37 17.66
CA ALA A 258 22.49 -29.18 18.18
C ALA A 258 22.52 -28.06 19.24
N SER A 259 21.71 -27.01 19.07
CA SER A 259 21.59 -25.92 20.03
C SER A 259 20.22 -25.95 20.71
N SER A 260 20.22 -25.74 22.03
CA SER A 260 18.97 -25.72 22.81
C SER A 260 18.21 -24.40 22.64
N ALA A 261 16.95 -24.34 23.09
CA ALA A 261 16.14 -23.11 23.07
C ALA A 261 16.74 -21.94 23.87
N GLY A 262 17.69 -22.21 24.76
CA GLY A 262 18.46 -21.19 25.49
C GLY A 262 19.69 -20.66 24.74
N GLY A 263 19.92 -21.09 23.50
CA GLY A 263 21.05 -20.68 22.66
C GLY A 263 22.38 -21.35 23.01
N SER A 264 22.41 -22.21 24.05
CA SER A 264 23.60 -22.99 24.40
C SER A 264 23.91 -24.04 23.33
N ASP A 265 25.19 -24.17 23.00
CA ASP A 265 25.67 -25.17 22.06
C ASP A 265 25.77 -26.53 22.76
N GLY A 266 25.12 -27.53 22.17
CA GLY A 266 25.09 -28.90 22.66
C GLY A 266 26.13 -29.78 21.95
N PRO A 267 25.88 -31.10 21.83
CA PRO A 267 26.84 -32.00 21.21
C PRO A 267 26.97 -31.75 19.70
N VAL A 268 28.18 -31.97 19.17
CA VAL A 268 28.41 -32.07 17.73
C VAL A 268 27.73 -33.34 17.22
N VAL A 269 26.88 -33.18 16.22
CA VAL A 269 26.05 -34.23 15.64
C VAL A 269 26.68 -34.79 14.36
N LEU A 270 27.18 -33.90 13.49
CA LEU A 270 27.90 -34.29 12.28
C LEU A 270 29.20 -33.49 12.19
N ARG A 271 30.24 -34.11 11.64
CA ARG A 271 31.52 -33.45 11.35
C ARG A 271 32.04 -33.84 9.98
N GLY A 272 32.53 -32.88 9.21
CA GLY A 272 33.18 -33.09 7.91
C GLY A 272 34.59 -32.53 7.92
N SER A 273 35.53 -33.21 7.28
CA SER A 273 36.86 -32.68 6.99
C SER A 273 37.02 -32.58 5.49
N MET A 274 37.32 -31.38 5.02
CA MET A 274 37.61 -31.05 3.63
C MET A 274 39.13 -31.18 3.47
N SER A 275 39.65 -32.41 3.58
CA SER A 275 41.05 -32.65 3.21
C SER A 275 41.09 -32.91 1.72
N ASN A 276 41.93 -32.15 1.02
CA ASN A 276 42.33 -32.41 -0.37
C ASN A 276 42.93 -33.83 -0.50
#